data_AF-Q46AE0-F1
#
_entry.id   AF-Q46AE0-F1
#
_cell.length_a   1.000
_cell.length_b   1.000
_cell.length_c   1.000
_cell.angle_alpha   90.00
_cell.angle_beta   90.00
_cell.angle_gamma   90.00
#
_symmetry.space_group_name_H-M   'P 1'
#
loop_
_entity.id
_entity.type
_entity.pdbx_description
1 polymer ?
#
loop_
_entity_poly.entity_id
_entity_poly.type
_entity_poly.pdbx_seq_one_letter_code
_entity_poly.pdbx_strand_id
1 'polypeptide(L)' 'MNNGTVRANIKEGLSVGIVLKADQRTGKITRGIVKRILTNSSTHPHGIKVQLTDGQVGRVKEIY' A
#
# COMPACT_ATOMS: atom_id res chain seq x y z
N MET A 1 -9.29 10.76 -6.99
CA MET A 1 -8.73 10.07 -5.80
C MET A 1 -8.14 8.76 -6.27
N ASN A 2 -6.80 8.64 -6.29
CA ASN A 2 -6.14 7.48 -6.87
C ASN A 2 -6.28 6.28 -5.93
N ASN A 3 -7.02 5.26 -6.39
CA ASN A 3 -7.33 4.10 -5.57
C ASN A 3 -6.11 3.17 -5.46
N GLY A 4 -5.70 2.90 -4.21
CA GLY A 4 -4.68 1.89 -3.87
C GLY A 4 -5.06 0.43 -4.17
N THR A 5 -6.19 0.20 -4.85
CA THR A 5 -6.73 -1.12 -5.18
C THR A 5 -6.24 -1.66 -6.51
N VAL A 6 -5.70 -0.81 -7.39
CA VAL A 6 -5.24 -1.19 -8.73
C VAL A 6 -3.71 -1.24 -8.75
N ARG A 7 -3.15 -2.39 -9.12
CA ARG A 7 -1.69 -2.62 -9.17
C ARG A 7 -0.98 -1.68 -10.13
N ALA A 8 -1.59 -1.37 -11.28
CA ALA A 8 -1.00 -0.49 -12.28
C ALA A 8 -0.75 0.95 -11.77
N ASN A 9 -1.48 1.38 -10.73
CA ASN A 9 -1.32 2.70 -10.13
C ASN A 9 -0.19 2.77 -9.10
N ILE A 10 0.42 1.63 -8.74
CA ILE A 10 1.42 1.52 -7.70
C ILE A 10 2.72 1.05 -8.33
N LYS A 11 3.80 1.78 -8.06
CA LYS A 11 5.14 1.48 -8.57
C LYS A 11 6.14 1.53 -7.41
N GLU A 12 7.25 0.84 -7.57
CA GLU A 12 8.39 0.98 -6.65
C GLU A 12 8.90 2.42 -6.70
N GLY A 13 9.29 2.97 -5.54
CA GLY A 13 9.64 4.39 -5.39
C GLY A 13 8.47 5.35 -5.20
N LEU A 14 7.21 4.89 -5.31
CA LEU A 14 6.04 5.74 -5.12
C LEU A 14 5.77 6.03 -3.64
N SER A 15 5.37 7.26 -3.33
CA SER A 15 4.89 7.64 -1.99
C SER A 15 3.46 7.17 -1.79
N VAL A 16 3.23 6.36 -0.75
CA VAL A 16 1.93 5.76 -0.46
C VAL A 16 1.60 5.83 1.02
N GLY A 17 0.31 5.84 1.33
CA GLY A 17 -0.22 5.56 2.65
C GLY A 17 -0.67 4.10 2.73
N ILE A 18 -0.13 3.33 3.69
CA ILE A 18 -0.53 1.95 3.94
C ILE A 18 -1.19 1.79 5.31
N VAL A 19 -2.06 0.80 5.43
CA VAL A 19 -2.53 0.31 6.73
C VAL A 19 -1.78 -0.97 7.06
N LEU A 20 -1.09 -0.97 8.20
CA LEU A 20 -0.39 -2.13 8.75
C LEU A 20 -1.38 -3.14 9.32
N LYS A 21 -0.95 -4.40 9.48
CA LYS A 21 -1.80 -5.43 10.11
C LYS A 21 -2.25 -5.03 11.53
N ALA A 22 -1.34 -4.46 12.32
CA ALA A 22 -1.63 -3.97 13.67
C ALA A 22 -2.66 -2.84 13.68
N ASP A 23 -2.70 -2.05 12.61
CA ASP A 23 -3.56 -0.88 12.47
C ASP A 23 -4.87 -1.16 11.72
N GLN A 24 -5.16 -2.42 11.35
CA GLN A 24 -6.40 -2.74 10.62
C GLN A 24 -7.68 -2.38 11.38
N ARG A 25 -7.63 -2.41 12.73
CA ARG A 25 -8.76 -2.04 13.59
C ARG A 25 -8.90 -0.53 13.75
N THR A 26 -7.79 0.20 13.74
CA THR A 26 -7.76 1.65 13.97
C THR A 26 -7.85 2.45 12.67
N GLY A 27 -7.49 1.84 11.54
CA GLY A 27 -7.39 2.52 10.25
C GLY A 27 -6.20 3.47 10.15
N LYS A 28 -5.24 3.40 11.08
CA LYS A 28 -4.08 4.30 11.08
C LYS A 28 -3.28 4.11 9.79
N ILE A 29 -3.04 5.23 9.10
CA ILE A 29 -2.27 5.28 7.87
C ILE A 29 -0.82 5.58 8.19
N THR A 30 0.07 4.70 7.75
CA THR A 30 1.51 4.88 7.78
C THR A 30 1.98 5.29 6.39
N ARG A 31 2.64 6.44 6.30
CA ARG A 31 3.19 6.94 5.04
C ARG A 31 4.59 6.37 4.82
N GLY A 32 4.91 6.06 3.57
CA GLY A 32 6.27 5.71 3.19
C GLY A 32 6.41 5.47 1.69
N ILE A 33 7.60 5.03 1.30
CA ILE A 33 7.96 4.79 -0.10
C ILE A 33 7.88 3.29 -0.38
N VAL A 34 7.22 2.91 -1.48
CA VAL A 34 7.14 1.51 -1.90
C VAL A 34 8.53 0.97 -2.25
N LYS A 35 8.95 -0.08 -1.55
CA LYS A 35 10.13 -0.88 -1.89
C LYS A 35 9.80 -1.95 -2.92
N ARG A 36 8.73 -2.71 -2.70
CA ARG A 36 8.27 -3.76 -3.61
C ARG A 36 6.78 -4.05 -3.46
N ILE A 37 6.18 -4.54 -4.55
CA ILE A 37 4.77 -4.95 -4.60
C ILE A 37 4.66 -6.44 -4.26
N LEU A 38 3.73 -6.81 -3.37
CA LEU A 38 3.51 -8.18 -2.90
C LEU A 38 2.18 -8.79 -3.40
N THR A 39 1.31 -7.98 -4.03
CA THR A 39 0.09 -8.48 -4.67
C THR A 39 0.33 -8.73 -6.15
N ASN A 40 0.05 -9.96 -6.61
CA ASN A 40 0.19 -10.36 -8.00
C ASN A 40 -1.04 -10.00 -8.84
N SER A 41 -2.24 -10.05 -8.25
CA SER A 41 -3.48 -9.67 -8.93
C SER A 41 -3.46 -8.22 -9.40
N SER A 42 -4.09 -7.95 -10.53
CA SER A 42 -4.22 -6.60 -11.10
C SER A 42 -5.04 -5.67 -10.20
N THR A 43 -6.02 -6.21 -9.47
CA THR A 43 -6.85 -5.47 -8.53
C THR A 43 -7.04 -6.24 -7.22
N HIS A 44 -7.28 -5.52 -6.12
CA HIS A 44 -7.59 -6.12 -4.82
C HIS A 44 -8.52 -5.23 -3.98
N PRO A 45 -9.61 -5.75 -3.42
CA PRO A 45 -10.66 -4.94 -2.77
C PRO A 45 -10.17 -4.12 -1.57
N HIS A 46 -9.22 -4.67 -0.80
CA HIS A 46 -8.68 -3.97 0.38
C HIS A 46 -7.47 -3.08 0.10
N GLY A 47 -6.97 -3.06 -1.15
CA GLY A 47 -5.72 -2.43 -1.52
C GLY A 47 -4.63 -3.44 -1.90
N ILE A 48 -3.68 -3.00 -2.71
CA ILE A 48 -2.50 -3.76 -3.08
C ILE A 48 -1.58 -3.84 -1.85
N LYS A 49 -1.06 -5.04 -1.58
CA LYS A 49 -0.08 -5.26 -0.53
C LYS A 49 1.30 -4.83 -1.03
N VAL A 50 1.99 -4.00 -0.26
CA VAL A 50 3.35 -3.52 -0.56
C VAL A 50 4.22 -3.64 0.67
N GLN A 51 5.53 -3.69 0.44
CA GLN A 51 6.55 -3.45 1.46
C GLN A 51 7.11 -2.04 1.24
N LEU A 52 7.26 -1.27 2.31
CA LEU A 52 7.92 0.03 2.31
C LEU A 52 9.45 -0.09 2.41
N THR A 53 10.17 0.98 2.12
CA THR A 53 11.64 1.04 2.19
C THR A 53 12.19 0.77 3.58
N ASP A 54 11.44 1.13 4.62
CA ASP A 54 11.74 0.87 6.03
C ASP A 54 11.44 -0.58 6.48
N GLY A 55 10.94 -1.42 5.58
CA GLY A 55 10.62 -2.83 5.83
C GLY A 55 9.18 -3.10 6.28
N GLN A 56 8.37 -2.08 6.55
CA GLN A 56 6.98 -2.24 6.96
C GLN A 56 6.11 -2.79 5.82
N VAL A 57 5.12 -3.61 6.16
CA VAL A 57 4.23 -4.27 5.19
C VAL A 57 2.77 -3.96 5.49
N GLY A 58 2.04 -3.52 4.48
CA GLY A 58 0.63 -3.15 4.62
C GLY A 58 -0.14 -3.11 3.31
N ARG A 59 -1.40 -2.68 3.40
CA ARG A 59 -2.29 -2.51 2.25
C ARG A 59 -2.38 -1.02 1.90
N VAL A 60 -2.15 -0.68 0.63
CA VAL A 60 -2.23 0.71 0.15
C VAL A 60 -3.65 1.23 0.26
N LYS A 61 -3.80 2.39 0.90
CA LYS A 61 -5.05 3.16 1.01
C LYS A 61 -4.97 4.49 0.27
N GLU A 62 -3.81 5.13 0.30
CA GLU A 62 -3.59 6.44 -0.32
C GLU A 62 -2.38 6.38 -1.26
N ILE A 63 -2.47 7.08 -2.37
CA ILE A 63 -1.39 7.30 -3.33
C ILE A 63 -1.22 8.82 -3.44
N TYR A 64 0.02 9.30 -3.35
CA TYR A 64 0.38 10.71 -3.45
C TYR A 64 1.06 11.01 -4.78
#